data_AF-A0A256YAZ3-F1
#
_entry.id   AF-A0A256YAZ3-F1
#
_cell.length_a   1.000
_cell.length_b   1.000
_cell.length_c   1.000
_cell.angle_alpha   90.00
_cell.angle_beta   90.00
_cell.angle_gamma   90.00
#
_symmetry.space_group_name_H-M   'P 1'
#
loop_
_entity.id
_entity.type
_entity.pdbx_description
1 polymer ?
#
loop_
_entity_poly.entity_id
_entity_poly.type
_entity_poly.pdbx_seq_one_letter_code
_entity_poly.pdbx_strand_id
1 'polypeptide(L)'
;MSSKREYLEYIIARRRSEEKIKELLKNPGAWRRKYVVVCNGEIIGFYDELEKARSIAKNTIAKQCIIVEKNKGIREEKVELSIE
;
A
#
# COMPACT_ATOMS: atom_id res chain seq x y z
N MET A 1 -24.32 -10.90 3.75
CA MET A 1 -23.45 -11.56 4.77
C MET A 1 -21.98 -11.52 4.34
N SER A 2 -21.47 -10.36 3.89
CA SER A 2 -20.20 -10.28 3.14
C SER A 2 -19.05 -9.65 3.94
N SER A 3 -19.38 -8.83 4.96
CA SER A 3 -18.40 -7.99 5.65
C SER A 3 -17.30 -8.75 6.39
N LYS A 4 -17.60 -9.90 7.02
CA LYS A 4 -16.60 -10.63 7.82
C LYS A 4 -15.52 -11.30 6.96
N ARG A 5 -15.89 -11.83 5.80
CA ARG A 5 -14.94 -12.47 4.87
C ARG A 5 -14.07 -11.41 4.19
N GLU A 6 -14.67 -10.35 3.68
CA GLU A 6 -13.94 -9.22 3.09
C GLU A 6 -13.01 -8.54 4.09
N TYR A 7 -13.45 -8.41 5.34
CA TYR A 7 -12.62 -7.87 6.42
C TYR A 7 -11.43 -8.78 6.77
N LEU A 8 -11.63 -10.11 6.79
CA LEU A 8 -10.51 -11.06 6.96
C LEU A 8 -9.52 -10.96 5.81
N GLU A 9 -10.00 -10.86 4.57
CA GLU A 9 -9.14 -10.70 3.40
C GLU A 9 -8.38 -9.38 3.44
N TYR A 10 -9.01 -8.29 3.89
CA TYR A 10 -8.34 -7.02 4.14
C TYR A 10 -7.22 -7.15 5.18
N ILE A 11 -7.47 -7.81 6.32
CA ILE A 11 -6.46 -8.01 7.37
C ILE A 11 -5.27 -8.82 6.83
N ILE A 12 -5.54 -9.89 6.08
CA ILE A 12 -4.47 -10.73 5.50
C ILE A 12 -3.65 -9.91 4.50
N ALA A 13 -4.31 -9.17 3.61
CA ALA A 13 -3.64 -8.30 2.63
C ALA A 13 -2.79 -7.23 3.32
N ARG A 14 -3.32 -6.58 4.36
CA ARG A 14 -2.61 -5.60 5.17
C ARG A 14 -1.36 -6.18 5.80
N ARG A 15 -1.46 -7.35 6.45
CA ARG A 15 -0.32 -8.01 7.10
C ARG A 15 0.82 -8.26 6.10
N ARG A 16 0.49 -8.73 4.90
CA ARG A 16 1.48 -8.93 3.82
C ARG A 16 2.14 -7.62 3.40
N SER A 17 1.35 -6.55 3.24
CA SER A 17 1.90 -5.22 2.91
C SER A 17 2.82 -4.70 4.01
N GLU A 18 2.45 -4.85 5.29
CA GLU A 18 3.29 -4.45 6.42
C GLU A 18 4.60 -5.24 6.48
N GLU A 19 4.57 -6.55 6.24
CA GLU A 19 5.77 -7.39 6.15
C GLU A 19 6.68 -6.90 5.02
N LYS A 20 6.11 -6.62 3.83
CA LYS A 20 6.85 -6.08 2.69
C LYS A 20 7.50 -4.73 2.98
N ILE A 21 6.78 -3.85 3.67
CA ILE A 21 7.28 -2.54 4.09
C ILE A 21 8.42 -2.69 5.09
N LYS A 22 8.34 -3.65 6.02
CA LYS A 22 9.45 -3.93 6.95
C LYS A 22 10.70 -4.42 6.20
N GLU A 23 10.55 -5.29 5.21
CA GLU A 23 11.68 -5.70 4.35
C GLU A 23 12.32 -4.51 3.63
N LEU A 24 11.46 -3.66 3.08
CA LEU A 24 11.84 -2.43 2.41
C LEU A 24 12.62 -1.48 3.35
N LEU A 25 12.11 -1.23 4.55
CA LEU A 25 12.76 -0.34 5.52
C LEU A 25 14.07 -0.89 6.09
N LYS A 26 14.30 -2.21 6.05
CA LYS A 26 15.60 -2.81 6.42
C LYS A 26 16.72 -2.44 5.44
N ASN A 27 16.38 -2.06 4.21
CA ASN A 27 17.33 -1.59 3.22
C ASN A 27 16.87 -0.25 2.62
N PRO A 28 17.04 0.88 3.33
CA PRO A 28 16.55 2.19 2.90
C PRO A 28 17.26 2.74 1.65
N GLY A 29 18.37 2.11 1.24
CA GLY A 29 19.03 2.37 -0.05
C GLY A 29 18.28 1.76 -1.25
N ALA A 30 17.34 0.83 -1.00
CA ALA A 30 16.66 0.07 -2.05
C ALA A 30 15.73 0.90 -2.93
N TRP A 31 15.27 2.09 -2.50
CA TRP A 31 14.53 2.98 -3.39
C TRP A 31 14.89 4.45 -3.23
N ARG A 32 15.03 5.11 -4.39
CA ARG A 32 15.47 6.51 -4.51
C ARG A 32 14.35 7.53 -4.34
N ARG A 33 13.11 7.13 -4.67
CA ARG A 33 11.96 8.04 -4.70
C ARG A 33 11.36 8.27 -3.31
N LYS A 34 10.55 9.31 -3.21
CA LYS A 34 9.98 9.75 -1.94
C LYS A 34 8.90 8.83 -1.38
N TYR A 35 8.07 8.24 -2.24
CA TYR A 35 6.93 7.41 -1.90
C TYR A 35 7.06 6.02 -2.52
N VAL A 36 6.59 5.00 -1.80
CA VAL A 36 6.38 3.64 -2.33
C VAL A 36 4.92 3.23 -2.09
N VAL A 37 4.31 2.61 -3.10
CA VAL A 37 2.96 2.06 -3.02
C VAL A 37 3.07 0.56 -2.90
N VAL A 38 2.51 0.00 -1.82
CA VAL A 38 2.43 -1.44 -1.59
C VAL A 38 0.97 -1.84 -1.49
N CYS A 39 0.52 -2.77 -2.32
CA CYS A 39 -0.86 -3.24 -2.32
C CYS A 39 -0.91 -4.76 -2.21
N ASN A 40 -1.75 -5.30 -1.33
CA ASN A 40 -1.90 -6.74 -1.07
C ASN A 40 -0.56 -7.50 -0.83
N GLY A 41 0.50 -6.83 -0.34
CA GLY A 41 1.83 -7.41 -0.16
C GLY A 41 2.83 -7.17 -1.30
N GLU A 42 2.42 -6.52 -2.39
CA GLU A 42 3.25 -6.32 -3.57
C GLU A 42 3.59 -4.84 -3.78
N ILE A 43 4.82 -4.58 -4.23
CA ILE A 43 5.26 -3.23 -4.56
C ILE A 43 4.72 -2.88 -5.95
N ILE A 44 3.78 -1.93 -5.98
CA ILE A 44 3.19 -1.46 -7.24
C ILE A 44 4.13 -0.45 -7.92
N GLY A 45 4.85 0.34 -7.13
CA GLY A 45 5.86 1.23 -7.67
C GLY A 45 6.36 2.28 -6.68
N PHE A 46 7.25 3.10 -7.20
CA PHE A 46 7.91 4.18 -6.47
C PHE A 46 7.61 5.51 -7.16
N TYR A 47 7.33 6.56 -6.38
CA TYR A 47 6.86 7.85 -6.88
C TYR A 47 7.49 9.00 -6.10
N ASP A 48 7.69 10.14 -6.75
CA ASP A 48 8.21 11.35 -6.09
C ASP A 48 7.08 12.25 -5.58
N GLU A 49 5.87 12.07 -6.11
CA GLU A 49 4.68 12.85 -5.80
C GLU A 49 3.61 11.99 -5.13
N LEU A 50 3.03 12.50 -4.03
CA LEU A 50 2.01 11.79 -3.26
C LEU A 50 0.73 11.58 -4.07
N GLU A 51 0.27 12.59 -4.82
CA GLU A 51 -0.95 12.50 -5.61
C GLU A 51 -0.84 11.43 -6.71
N LYS A 52 0.32 11.28 -7.32
CA LYS A 52 0.58 10.18 -8.27
C LYS A 52 0.55 8.83 -7.58
N ALA A 53 1.19 8.70 -6.42
CA ALA A 53 1.15 7.48 -5.61
C ALA A 53 -0.30 7.10 -5.22
N ARG A 54 -1.10 8.09 -4.81
CA ARG A 54 -2.52 7.94 -4.48
C ARG A 54 -3.35 7.54 -5.68
N SER A 55 -3.18 8.21 -6.81
CA SER A 55 -3.89 7.88 -8.05
C SER A 55 -3.63 6.43 -8.46
N ILE A 56 -2.37 5.97 -8.40
CA ILE A 56 -2.04 4.58 -8.69
C ILE A 56 -2.67 3.62 -7.66
N ALA A 57 -2.61 3.95 -6.37
CA ALA A 57 -3.22 3.14 -5.32
C ALA A 57 -4.76 3.07 -5.44
N LYS A 58 -5.41 4.07 -6.04
CA LYS A 58 -6.85 4.10 -6.29
C LYS A 58 -7.26 3.30 -7.53
N ASN A 59 -6.40 3.28 -8.55
CA ASN A 59 -6.68 2.62 -9.83
C ASN A 59 -6.35 1.12 -9.85
N THR A 60 -5.96 0.54 -8.71
CA THR A 60 -5.69 -0.89 -8.58
C THR A 60 -6.95 -1.60 -8.07
N ILE A 61 -7.13 -2.86 -8.46
CA ILE A 61 -8.19 -3.75 -7.93
C ILE A 61 -7.85 -4.35 -6.56
N ALA A 62 -6.84 -3.81 -5.87
CA ALA A 62 -6.35 -4.36 -4.61
C ALA A 62 -7.28 -4.03 -3.43
N LYS A 63 -7.50 -5.03 -2.57
CA LYS A 63 -8.33 -4.89 -1.36
C LYS A 63 -7.71 -3.93 -0.35
N GLN A 64 -6.39 -3.73 -0.40
CA GLN A 64 -5.65 -2.89 0.52
C GLN A 64 -4.38 -2.34 -0.16
N CYS A 65 -4.13 -1.05 0.08
CA CYS A 65 -2.89 -0.37 -0.29
C CYS A 65 -2.33 0.45 0.87
N ILE A 66 -1.01 0.54 1.00
CA ILE A 66 -0.29 1.42 1.92
C ILE A 66 0.70 2.25 1.10
N ILE A 67 0.75 3.55 1.39
CA ILE A 67 1.71 4.48 0.81
C ILE A 67 2.73 4.83 1.89
N VAL A 68 3.99 4.49 1.67
CA VAL A 68 5.06 4.80 2.63
C VAL A 68 5.87 5.96 2.10
N GLU A 69 6.04 6.98 2.93
CA GLU A 69 6.96 8.09 2.66
C GLU A 69 8.31 7.79 3.31
N LYS A 70 9.38 7.86 2.52
CA LYS A 70 10.76 7.50 2.90
C LYS A 70 11.23 8.13 4.23
N ASN A 71 10.69 9.29 4.59
CA ASN A 71 11.12 10.07 5.77
C ASN A 71 10.01 10.35 6.80
N LYS A 72 8.76 9.87 6.59
CA LYS A 72 7.63 10.17 7.52
C LYS A 72 6.95 8.94 8.11
N GLY A 73 7.50 7.74 7.87
CA GLY A 73 6.89 6.50 8.36
C GLY A 73 5.68 6.05 7.53
N ILE A 74 4.94 5.09 8.06
CA ILE A 74 3.84 4.42 7.35
C ILE A 74 2.57 5.28 7.45
N ARG A 75 2.01 5.70 6.32
CA ARG A 75 0.67 6.30 6.23
C ARG A 75 -0.24 5.34 5.48
N GLU A 76 -1.20 4.74 6.19
CA GLU A 76 -2.22 3.90 5.57
C GLU A 76 -3.37 4.79 5.07
N GLU A 77 -3.69 4.70 3.79
CA GLU A 77 -4.94 5.25 3.25
C GLU A 77 -5.80 4.08 2.78
N LYS A 78 -6.97 3.94 3.40
CA LYS A 78 -7.97 2.99 2.96
C LYS A 78 -8.56 3.52 1.64
N VAL A 79 -8.08 2.99 0.54
CA VAL A 79 -8.69 3.19 -0.77
C VAL A 79 -9.97 2.37 -0.77
N GLU A 80 -11.12 3.03 -0.66
CA GLU A 80 -12.39 2.39 -0.97
C GLU A 80 -12.44 2.17 -2.48
N LEU A 81 -12.36 0.90 -2.89
CA LEU A 81 -12.66 0.52 -4.26
C LEU A 81 -14.13 0.82 -4.49
N SER A 82 -14.41 1.87 -5.27
CA SER A 82 -15.72 2.05 -5.86
C SER A 82 -15.95 0.90 -6.84
N ILE A 83 -16.65 -0.13 -6.38
CA ILE A 83 -17.23 -1.14 -7.26
C ILE A 83 -18.54 -0.52 -7.76
N GLU A 84 -18.53 0.02 -8.98
CA GLU A 84 -19.76 0.28 -9.75
C GLU A 84 -20.35 -1.03 -10.28
#